data_AF-A0A954ZFI9-F1
#
_entry.id   AF-A0A954ZFI9-F1
#
_cell.length_a   1.000
_cell.length_b   1.000
_cell.length_c   1.000
_cell.angle_alpha   90.00
_cell.angle_beta   90.00
_cell.angle_gamma   90.00
#
_symmetry.space_group_name_H-M   'P 1'
#
loop_
_entity.id
_entity.type
_entity.pdbx_description
1 polymer ?
#
loop_
_entity_poly.entity_id
_entity_poly.type
_entity_poly.pdbx_seq_one_letter_code
_entity_poly.pdbx_strand_id
1 'polypeptide(L)'
;MTVRTVLLRMGCGVAVMLGPGGGTAVFAAPAKAASSTVQQESTGDALSTDEGEVVTERYPDGQVRAEIQVALDHNENFVYHGACRVYSTNGKIIGAGRYQYGKKNGEWSRTLWAKDSQVIAENATKGFAEPFTSNAVFQDDQLQGEWTITDNGNRPLIYWQFAEGRPHGQWIWFNPDGSTRKQMQFDQGQVVNDIVGASGNGKLKVLSRYIDGRELVREVSWYTRGRKMQFEGETLKPREVTKHDIDWWNGSVQQHVVKHEGNSDRHGEWRFWHENGKLKMQGSYNRGQENGHFTWWHENGEKASEGDYVAGKMQGEWSTWYANGERKSSGQYVNGQREDLWMCWHENGMPKLHATYARGIALDDARKWDENGRRVPADLASLNDAETDNTSETIQISKKNDETEEAVSRQ
;
A
#
# COMPACT_ATOMS: atom_id res chain seq x y z
N MET A 1 4.71 58.16 14.09
CA MET A 1 4.53 56.81 13.54
C MET A 1 5.20 56.77 12.18
N THR A 2 6.31 56.04 12.07
CA THR A 2 7.11 55.98 10.84
C THR A 2 6.80 54.67 10.15
N VAL A 3 6.00 54.69 9.08
CA VAL A 3 5.73 53.49 8.28
C VAL A 3 6.99 53.16 7.48
N ARG A 4 7.75 52.15 7.93
CA ARG A 4 8.84 51.55 7.15
C ARG A 4 8.28 50.36 6.37
N THR A 5 8.19 50.52 5.05
CA THR A 5 7.92 49.40 4.14
C THR A 5 9.17 48.53 4.05
N VAL A 6 9.19 47.43 4.81
CA VAL A 6 10.26 46.42 4.74
C VAL A 6 9.94 45.42 3.63
N LEU A 7 10.68 45.48 2.52
CA LEU A 7 10.62 44.50 1.44
C LEU A 7 11.38 43.23 1.85
N LEU A 8 10.69 42.30 2.50
CA LEU A 8 11.20 40.96 2.75
C LEU A 8 11.35 40.18 1.42
N ARG A 9 12.54 39.64 1.16
CA ARG A 9 12.76 38.72 0.05
C ARG A 9 12.04 37.40 0.33
N MET A 10 10.91 37.18 -0.33
CA MET A 10 10.17 35.91 -0.23
C MET A 10 10.98 34.77 -0.87
N GLY A 11 11.50 33.89 -0.01
CA GLY A 11 12.10 32.62 -0.39
C GLY A 11 11.11 31.46 -0.30
N CYS A 12 9.99 31.50 -1.03
CA CYS A 12 9.18 30.31 -1.29
C CYS A 12 8.41 30.46 -2.61
N GLY A 13 8.37 29.40 -3.41
CA GLY A 13 7.99 29.49 -4.82
C GLY A 13 6.49 29.63 -5.07
N VAL A 14 6.09 30.70 -5.75
CA VAL A 14 4.83 30.74 -6.49
C VAL A 14 5.14 30.46 -7.96
N ALA A 15 4.82 29.25 -8.42
CA ALA A 15 4.90 28.91 -9.84
C ALA A 15 3.68 29.48 -10.59
N VAL A 16 3.84 30.65 -11.22
CA VAL A 16 2.90 31.14 -12.23
C VAL A 16 3.49 30.88 -13.61
N MET A 17 2.87 29.97 -14.38
CA MET A 17 3.20 29.85 -15.80
C MET A 17 2.69 31.08 -16.56
N LEU A 18 3.58 31.70 -17.34
CA LEU A 18 3.19 32.71 -18.33
C LEU A 18 3.77 32.35 -19.71
N GLY A 19 2.87 32.26 -20.68
CA GLY A 19 3.19 32.17 -22.10
C GLY A 19 3.69 33.49 -22.70
N PRO A 20 4.08 33.51 -23.99
CA PRO A 20 5.17 34.35 -24.45
C PRO A 20 4.80 35.79 -24.81
N GLY A 21 5.63 36.74 -24.37
CA GLY A 21 5.69 38.13 -24.82
C GLY A 21 7.05 38.72 -24.47
N GLY A 22 7.80 39.19 -25.46
CA GLY A 22 9.23 39.50 -25.30
C GLY A 22 9.55 40.82 -24.60
N GLY A 23 10.73 40.89 -23.98
CA GLY A 23 11.25 42.10 -23.34
C GLY A 23 12.57 41.84 -22.61
N THR A 24 13.69 41.95 -23.32
CA THR A 24 15.04 41.78 -22.76
C THR A 24 15.42 42.95 -21.84
N ALA A 25 15.95 42.64 -20.65
CA ALA A 25 16.74 43.57 -19.85
C ALA A 25 17.93 42.83 -19.22
N VAL A 26 19.14 43.28 -19.56
CA VAL A 26 20.41 42.75 -19.05
C VAL A 26 20.88 43.62 -17.89
N PHE A 27 21.24 43.04 -16.74
CA PHE A 27 22.22 43.65 -15.84
C PHE A 27 23.12 42.60 -15.18
N ALA A 28 24.38 43.00 -14.97
CA ALA A 28 25.51 42.10 -14.76
C ALA A 28 25.84 41.84 -13.27
N ALA A 29 26.57 40.76 -13.03
CA ALA A 29 27.19 40.44 -11.74
C ALA A 29 28.57 41.11 -11.58
N PRO A 30 29.06 41.24 -10.33
CA PRO A 30 30.48 41.10 -10.00
C PRO A 30 30.74 39.83 -9.15
N ALA A 31 32.00 39.42 -9.02
CA ALA A 31 32.39 38.11 -8.47
C ALA A 31 33.58 38.18 -7.48
N LYS A 32 33.66 37.17 -6.58
CA LYS A 32 34.80 36.79 -5.70
C LYS A 32 35.21 37.83 -4.62
N ALA A 33 35.68 37.48 -3.41
CA ALA A 33 35.79 36.24 -2.61
C ALA A 33 35.97 36.67 -1.10
N ALA A 34 36.34 35.88 -0.07
CA ALA A 34 36.86 34.51 0.04
C ALA A 34 36.66 33.90 1.46
N SER A 35 36.81 32.57 1.56
CA SER A 35 37.26 31.71 2.68
C SER A 35 37.21 32.22 4.15
N SER A 36 36.51 31.46 5.02
CA SER A 36 37.16 30.67 6.10
C SER A 36 36.15 29.72 6.77
N THR A 37 36.56 28.99 7.82
CA THR A 37 36.03 27.67 8.21
C THR A 37 35.63 27.62 9.69
N VAL A 38 34.85 26.60 10.09
CA VAL A 38 34.79 25.92 11.41
C VAL A 38 33.51 26.09 12.29
N GLN A 39 32.90 24.92 12.57
CA GLN A 39 32.10 24.48 13.74
C GLN A 39 30.59 24.71 13.94
N GLN A 40 30.03 23.65 14.54
CA GLN A 40 28.68 23.44 15.08
C GLN A 40 28.49 24.10 16.46
N GLU A 41 27.21 24.23 16.82
CA GLU A 41 26.67 24.23 18.20
C GLU A 41 27.09 25.34 19.17
N SER A 42 26.13 26.22 19.50
CA SER A 42 25.49 26.11 20.82
C SER A 42 24.10 26.74 20.82
N THR A 43 23.24 26.24 21.70
CA THR A 43 21.91 26.78 22.02
C THR A 43 22.00 28.19 22.61
N GLY A 44 21.36 29.17 21.98
CA GLY A 44 21.21 30.53 22.51
C GLY A 44 19.77 30.81 22.91
N ASP A 45 19.53 30.95 24.21
CA ASP A 45 18.21 31.30 24.77
C ASP A 45 17.72 32.69 24.35
N ALA A 46 16.41 32.87 24.42
CA ALA A 46 15.71 34.03 23.87
C ALA A 46 16.08 35.38 24.52
N LEU A 47 16.31 36.39 23.69
CA LEU A 47 16.10 37.79 24.07
C LEU A 47 14.60 38.10 24.02
N SER A 48 13.95 38.12 25.19
CA SER A 48 12.53 38.42 25.30
C SER A 48 12.24 39.92 25.31
N THR A 49 11.44 40.38 24.35
CA THR A 49 10.50 41.49 24.57
C THR A 49 9.15 41.08 23.97
N ASP A 50 8.12 40.94 24.79
CA ASP A 50 6.79 40.43 24.39
C ASP A 50 5.94 41.46 23.60
N GLU A 51 6.61 42.50 23.08
CA GLU A 51 6.11 43.47 22.09
C GLU A 51 6.90 43.32 20.78
N GLY A 52 6.86 42.13 20.17
CA GLY A 52 7.46 41.90 18.85
C GLY A 52 6.87 42.81 17.78
N GLU A 53 7.72 43.33 16.88
CA GLU A 53 7.27 44.17 15.76
C GLU A 53 6.21 43.43 14.92
N VAL A 54 5.23 44.16 14.38
CA VAL A 54 4.16 43.56 13.57
C VAL A 54 4.30 44.00 12.12
N VAL A 55 4.47 43.04 11.21
CA VAL A 55 4.37 43.25 9.77
C VAL A 55 2.90 43.13 9.35
N THR A 56 2.39 44.16 8.68
CA THR A 56 1.03 44.17 8.12
C THR A 56 1.07 43.98 6.61
N GLU A 57 0.59 42.85 6.11
CA GLU A 57 0.27 42.68 4.69
C GLU A 57 -1.09 43.29 4.36
N ARG A 58 -1.22 43.84 3.15
CA ARG A 58 -2.47 44.46 2.67
C ARG A 58 -2.89 43.90 1.32
N TYR A 59 -4.19 43.90 1.08
CA TYR A 59 -4.79 43.67 -0.23
C TYR A 59 -4.54 44.88 -1.16
N PRO A 60 -4.72 44.74 -2.49
CA PRO A 60 -4.55 45.85 -3.44
C PRO A 60 -5.48 47.05 -3.20
N ASP A 61 -6.60 46.87 -2.51
CA ASP A 61 -7.52 47.92 -2.08
C ASP A 61 -7.09 48.63 -0.77
N GLY A 62 -5.97 48.22 -0.17
CA GLY A 62 -5.41 48.76 1.07
C GLY A 62 -5.95 48.13 2.35
N GLN A 63 -6.95 47.24 2.29
CA GLN A 63 -7.43 46.51 3.48
C GLN A 63 -6.35 45.60 4.05
N VAL A 64 -6.38 45.37 5.36
CA VAL A 64 -5.46 44.42 6.01
C VAL A 64 -5.75 43.01 5.52
N ARG A 65 -4.69 42.30 5.08
CA ARG A 65 -4.72 40.90 4.65
C ARG A 65 -4.12 39.99 5.71
N ALA A 66 -3.01 40.40 6.34
CA ALA A 66 -2.40 39.66 7.44
C ALA A 66 -1.66 40.61 8.40
N GLU A 67 -1.57 40.18 9.66
CA GLU A 67 -0.73 40.77 10.70
C GLU A 67 0.12 39.65 11.29
N ILE A 68 1.44 39.81 11.25
CA ILE A 68 2.41 38.77 11.61
C ILE A 68 3.44 39.41 12.54
N GLN A 69 3.58 38.87 13.76
CA GLN A 69 4.68 39.25 14.66
C GLN A 69 6.01 38.75 14.09
N VAL A 70 7.06 39.56 14.25
CA VAL A 70 8.42 39.26 13.82
C VAL A 70 9.42 39.47 14.93
N ALA A 71 10.54 38.73 14.85
CA ALA A 71 11.72 38.91 15.68
C ALA A 71 12.97 38.88 14.80
N LEU A 72 14.11 39.30 15.34
CA LEU A 72 15.40 39.12 14.67
C LEU A 72 15.91 37.69 14.88
N ASP A 73 16.49 37.10 13.84
CA ASP A 73 17.28 35.88 13.94
C ASP A 73 18.73 36.16 14.37
N HIS A 74 19.54 35.11 14.49
CA HIS A 74 20.96 35.21 14.87
C HIS A 74 21.85 35.96 13.87
N ASN A 75 21.34 36.27 12.67
CA ASN A 75 22.02 37.04 11.63
C ASN A 75 21.38 38.45 11.48
N GLU A 76 20.59 38.89 12.46
CA GLU A 76 19.86 40.17 12.46
C GLU A 76 18.84 40.32 11.30
N ASN A 77 18.32 39.22 10.75
CA ASN A 77 17.22 39.25 9.79
C ASN A 77 15.87 39.16 10.50
N PHE A 78 14.88 39.92 10.03
CA PHE A 78 13.50 39.76 10.47
C PHE A 78 12.91 38.43 9.98
N VAL A 79 12.49 37.60 10.93
CA VAL A 79 11.79 36.33 10.70
C VAL A 79 10.44 36.31 11.42
N TYR A 80 9.46 35.61 10.87
CA TYR A 80 8.15 35.48 11.51
C TYR A 80 8.27 34.75 12.85
N HIS A 81 7.82 35.38 13.94
CA HIS A 81 7.93 34.85 15.30
C HIS A 81 6.83 35.47 16.16
N GLY A 82 5.98 34.64 16.76
CA GLY A 82 4.81 35.06 17.53
C GLY A 82 3.50 34.85 16.76
N ALA A 83 2.47 35.62 17.09
CA ALA A 83 1.13 35.48 16.56
C ALA A 83 1.02 35.92 15.08
N CYS A 84 0.21 35.17 14.33
CA CYS A 84 -0.23 35.47 12.98
C CYS A 84 -1.77 35.55 12.95
N ARG A 85 -2.32 36.58 12.30
CA ARG A 85 -3.74 36.71 11.98
C ARG A 85 -3.89 37.01 10.48
N VAL A 86 -4.83 36.34 9.84
CA VAL A 86 -5.16 36.53 8.42
C VAL A 86 -6.62 36.93 8.31
N TYR A 87 -6.88 37.93 7.48
CA TYR A 87 -8.15 38.62 7.35
C TYR A 87 -8.69 38.49 5.92
N SER A 88 -10.01 38.42 5.76
CA SER A 88 -10.68 38.53 4.45
C SER A 88 -10.79 39.99 4.00
N THR A 89 -11.17 40.21 2.73
CA THR A 89 -11.42 41.52 2.09
C THR A 89 -12.62 42.31 2.66
N ASN A 90 -13.07 41.97 3.87
CA ASN A 90 -14.05 42.70 4.67
C ASN A 90 -13.63 42.80 6.15
N GLY A 91 -12.36 42.53 6.46
CA GLY A 91 -11.79 42.66 7.80
C GLY A 91 -12.12 41.54 8.80
N LYS A 92 -12.85 40.48 8.42
CA LYS A 92 -13.08 39.33 9.31
C LYS A 92 -11.82 38.45 9.38
N ILE A 93 -11.45 37.97 10.56
CA ILE A 93 -10.40 36.95 10.72
C ILE A 93 -10.86 35.66 10.04
N ILE A 94 -10.03 35.14 9.13
CA ILE A 94 -10.20 33.88 8.40
C ILE A 94 -9.03 32.91 8.62
N GLY A 95 -8.01 33.30 9.37
CA GLY A 95 -6.95 32.41 9.79
C GLY A 95 -6.19 32.97 10.99
N ALA A 96 -5.69 32.08 11.85
CA ALA A 96 -4.85 32.44 12.98
C ALA A 96 -3.89 31.29 13.30
N GLY A 97 -2.75 31.62 13.91
CA GLY A 97 -1.78 30.65 14.38
C GLY A 97 -0.54 31.33 14.94
N ARG A 98 0.54 30.57 15.14
CA ARG A 98 1.82 31.09 15.62
C ARG A 98 2.98 30.62 14.76
N TYR A 99 3.95 31.52 14.57
CA TYR A 99 5.26 31.21 14.02
C TYR A 99 6.30 31.13 15.14
N GLN A 100 7.30 30.28 14.95
CA GLN A 100 8.52 30.22 15.75
C GLN A 100 9.71 30.24 14.78
N TYR A 101 10.40 31.38 14.72
CA TYR A 101 11.59 31.61 13.87
C TYR A 101 11.41 31.16 12.41
N GLY A 102 10.36 31.69 11.76
CA GLY A 102 10.01 31.45 10.37
C GLY A 102 9.02 30.30 10.15
N LYS A 103 8.92 29.34 11.09
CA LYS A 103 8.13 28.12 10.90
C LYS A 103 6.80 28.12 11.64
N LYS A 104 5.76 27.52 11.07
CA LYS A 104 4.49 27.30 11.79
C LYS A 104 4.72 26.39 12.99
N ASN A 105 4.19 26.79 14.15
CA ASN A 105 4.26 26.00 15.37
C ASN A 105 2.97 26.14 16.21
N GLY A 106 2.61 25.09 16.94
CA GLY A 106 1.40 25.04 17.76
C GLY A 106 0.10 24.95 16.94
N GLU A 107 -1.01 25.40 17.55
CA GLU A 107 -2.33 25.39 16.92
C GLU A 107 -2.48 26.45 15.81
N TRP A 108 -3.10 26.02 14.72
CA TRP A 108 -3.45 26.83 13.57
C TRP A 108 -4.92 26.59 13.18
N SER A 109 -5.65 27.65 12.89
CA SER A 109 -7.06 27.61 12.48
C SER A 109 -7.28 28.44 11.22
N ARG A 110 -8.17 28.00 10.33
CA ARG A 110 -8.61 28.76 9.14
C ARG A 110 -10.06 28.49 8.78
N THR A 111 -10.69 29.49 8.18
CA THR A 111 -12.00 29.38 7.53
C THR A 111 -11.83 28.78 6.13
N LEU A 112 -12.72 27.87 5.76
CA LEU A 112 -12.77 27.17 4.47
C LEU A 112 -14.16 27.28 3.83
N TRP A 113 -14.18 27.19 2.50
CA TRP A 113 -15.37 27.06 1.67
C TRP A 113 -15.18 25.87 0.71
N ALA A 114 -16.24 25.14 0.40
CA ALA A 114 -16.17 23.90 -0.39
C ALA A 114 -15.65 24.13 -1.81
N LYS A 115 -15.97 25.29 -2.40
CA LYS A 115 -15.49 25.72 -3.72
C LYS A 115 -13.99 26.02 -3.78
N ASP A 116 -13.35 26.31 -2.64
CA ASP A 116 -11.98 26.81 -2.54
C ASP A 116 -11.03 25.75 -1.94
N SER A 117 -11.45 24.47 -1.86
CA SER A 117 -10.66 23.38 -1.26
C SER A 117 -10.91 22.03 -1.92
N GLN A 118 -9.82 21.30 -2.19
CA GLN A 118 -9.86 19.94 -2.75
C GLN A 118 -10.23 18.89 -1.69
N VAL A 119 -9.82 19.11 -0.43
CA VAL A 119 -10.08 18.21 0.70
C VAL A 119 -11.58 18.13 1.05
N ILE A 120 -12.33 19.21 0.85
CA ILE A 120 -13.77 19.30 1.17
C ILE A 120 -14.65 19.60 -0.07
N ALA A 121 -14.26 19.08 -1.23
CA ALA A 121 -15.00 19.29 -2.49
C ALA A 121 -16.50 18.92 -2.39
N GLU A 122 -17.34 19.60 -3.18
CA GLU A 122 -18.81 19.72 -3.02
C GLU A 122 -19.60 18.43 -2.70
N ASN A 123 -19.22 17.28 -3.27
CA ASN A 123 -19.89 16.01 -2.99
C ASN A 123 -19.64 15.44 -1.58
N ALA A 124 -18.60 15.92 -0.88
CA ALA A 124 -18.31 15.54 0.50
C ALA A 124 -18.99 16.44 1.54
N THR A 125 -19.34 17.68 1.16
CA THR A 125 -19.91 18.69 2.06
C THR A 125 -21.44 18.77 2.03
N LYS A 126 -22.10 17.99 1.15
CA LYS A 126 -23.57 17.92 1.07
C LYS A 126 -24.21 17.55 2.42
N GLY A 127 -24.96 18.50 2.99
CA GLY A 127 -25.65 18.37 4.29
C GLY A 127 -24.89 18.98 5.48
N PHE A 128 -23.66 19.46 5.27
CA PHE A 128 -22.91 20.28 6.21
C PHE A 128 -23.15 21.79 5.94
N ALA A 129 -22.97 22.63 6.96
CA ALA A 129 -23.21 24.07 6.89
C ALA A 129 -21.90 24.87 6.66
N GLU A 130 -21.88 25.72 5.64
CA GLU A 130 -20.77 26.66 5.42
C GLU A 130 -20.80 27.88 6.39
N PRO A 131 -19.64 28.53 6.63
CA PRO A 131 -18.30 28.11 6.23
C PRO A 131 -17.74 26.99 7.14
N PHE A 132 -16.70 26.31 6.67
CA PHE A 132 -16.01 25.28 7.44
C PHE A 132 -14.88 25.88 8.28
N THR A 133 -14.58 25.27 9.42
CA THR A 133 -13.41 25.59 10.24
C THR A 133 -12.41 24.45 10.15
N SER A 134 -11.18 24.73 9.72
CA SER A 134 -10.09 23.76 9.63
C SER A 134 -9.05 24.09 10.69
N ASN A 135 -8.83 23.19 11.64
CA ASN A 135 -7.83 23.34 12.70
C ASN A 135 -6.75 22.28 12.51
N ALA A 136 -5.48 22.64 12.66
CA ALA A 136 -4.39 21.67 12.73
C ALA A 136 -3.31 22.12 13.71
N VAL A 137 -2.53 21.16 14.21
CA VAL A 137 -1.33 21.42 14.99
C VAL A 137 -0.09 21.26 14.09
N PHE A 138 0.87 22.18 14.26
CA PHE A 138 2.15 22.18 13.58
C PHE A 138 3.30 22.08 14.58
N GLN A 139 4.36 21.39 14.18
CA GLN A 139 5.66 21.42 14.83
C GLN A 139 6.72 21.64 13.75
N ASP A 140 7.50 22.72 13.84
CA ASP A 140 8.57 23.04 12.87
C ASP A 140 8.12 22.99 11.38
N ASP A 141 7.00 23.67 11.05
CA ASP A 141 6.30 23.65 9.76
C ASP A 141 5.66 22.31 9.33
N GLN A 142 5.86 21.23 10.09
CA GLN A 142 5.26 19.93 9.80
C GLN A 142 3.93 19.75 10.52
N LEU A 143 2.94 19.15 9.85
CA LEU A 143 1.70 18.73 10.51
C LEU A 143 2.00 17.66 11.57
N GLN A 144 1.46 17.85 12.77
CA GLN A 144 1.71 17.00 13.93
C GLN A 144 0.41 16.87 14.74
N GLY A 145 0.07 15.66 15.20
CA GLY A 145 -1.17 15.44 15.91
C GLY A 145 -2.40 15.53 14.99
N GLU A 146 -3.41 16.31 15.36
CA GLU A 146 -4.70 16.31 14.69
C GLU A 146 -4.84 17.44 13.67
N TRP A 147 -5.41 17.11 12.50
CA TRP A 147 -6.05 18.03 11.57
C TRP A 147 -7.54 17.70 11.51
N THR A 148 -8.37 18.61 11.98
CA THR A 148 -9.83 18.49 11.96
C THR A 148 -10.45 19.51 11.02
N ILE A 149 -11.57 19.15 10.39
CA ILE A 149 -12.44 20.11 9.71
C ILE A 149 -13.86 19.91 10.22
N THR A 150 -14.48 20.99 10.69
CA THR A 150 -15.87 21.03 11.15
C THR A 150 -16.70 22.00 10.30
N ASP A 151 -18.01 21.79 10.28
CA ASP A 151 -18.95 22.73 9.68
C ASP A 151 -19.28 23.90 10.65
N ASN A 152 -20.06 24.88 10.19
CA ASN A 152 -20.47 26.05 10.98
C ASN A 152 -21.37 25.70 12.19
N GLY A 153 -21.84 24.45 12.30
CA GLY A 153 -22.53 23.88 13.45
C GLY A 153 -21.62 23.05 14.37
N ASN A 154 -20.30 23.14 14.19
CA ASN A 154 -19.28 22.33 14.87
C ASN A 154 -19.41 20.81 14.65
N ARG A 155 -20.12 20.35 13.60
CA ARG A 155 -20.18 18.93 13.26
C ARG A 155 -18.89 18.52 12.55
N PRO A 156 -18.23 17.42 12.93
CA PRO A 156 -17.02 16.97 12.27
C PRO A 156 -17.34 16.51 10.84
N LEU A 157 -16.50 16.92 9.89
CA LEU A 157 -16.45 16.43 8.52
C LEU A 157 -15.23 15.54 8.32
N ILE A 158 -14.09 15.94 8.88
CA ILE A 158 -12.79 15.26 8.82
C ILE A 158 -12.13 15.25 10.20
N TYR A 159 -11.53 14.11 10.53
CA TYR A 159 -10.56 13.93 11.62
C TYR A 159 -9.38 13.13 11.06
N TRP A 160 -8.25 13.77 10.83
CA TRP A 160 -7.04 13.16 10.29
C TRP A 160 -5.86 13.35 11.25
N GLN A 161 -5.06 12.32 11.44
CA GLN A 161 -3.87 12.37 12.28
C GLN A 161 -2.57 12.41 11.45
N PHE A 162 -1.55 13.07 12.01
CA PHE A 162 -0.25 13.30 11.39
C PHE A 162 0.88 13.13 12.40
N ALA A 163 2.02 12.66 11.91
CA ALA A 163 3.29 12.69 12.61
C ALA A 163 4.39 13.08 11.62
N GLU A 164 5.26 14.03 11.99
CA GLU A 164 6.38 14.48 11.14
C GLU A 164 5.94 14.91 9.72
N GLY A 165 4.76 15.54 9.62
CA GLY A 165 4.17 15.99 8.36
C GLY A 165 3.57 14.87 7.49
N ARG A 166 3.52 13.63 7.96
CA ARG A 166 3.03 12.45 7.24
C ARG A 166 1.72 11.94 7.84
N PRO A 167 0.83 11.33 7.03
CA PRO A 167 -0.33 10.60 7.55
C PRO A 167 0.11 9.57 8.61
N HIS A 168 -0.52 9.60 9.77
CA HIS A 168 -0.29 8.64 10.85
C HIS A 168 -1.61 8.46 11.62
N GLY A 169 -1.76 7.41 12.41
CA GLY A 169 -2.98 7.22 13.20
C GLY A 169 -4.23 7.04 12.34
N GLN A 170 -5.35 7.61 12.80
CA GLN A 170 -6.66 7.49 12.14
C GLN A 170 -6.95 8.64 11.19
N TRP A 171 -7.44 8.29 10.00
CA TRP A 171 -8.06 9.22 9.06
C TRP A 171 -9.53 8.85 8.88
N ILE A 172 -10.42 9.71 9.36
CA ILE A 172 -11.86 9.51 9.41
C ILE A 172 -12.56 10.62 8.64
N TRP A 173 -13.53 10.22 7.82
CA TRP A 173 -14.50 11.09 7.18
C TRP A 173 -15.87 10.81 7.78
N PHE A 174 -16.64 11.85 8.06
CA PHE A 174 -17.95 11.75 8.71
C PHE A 174 -19.09 12.10 7.74
N ASN A 175 -20.28 11.61 8.06
CA ASN A 175 -21.55 12.04 7.48
C ASN A 175 -22.16 13.17 8.33
N PRO A 176 -23.13 13.96 7.80
CA PRO A 176 -23.76 15.07 8.54
C PRO A 176 -24.51 14.69 9.83
N ASP A 177 -24.76 13.40 10.05
CA ASP A 177 -25.36 12.82 11.27
C ASP A 177 -24.32 12.37 12.32
N GLY A 178 -23.03 12.56 12.04
CA GLY A 178 -21.92 12.13 12.89
C GLY A 178 -21.48 10.68 12.69
N SER A 179 -22.13 9.91 11.82
CA SER A 179 -21.70 8.53 11.51
C SER A 179 -20.44 8.51 10.65
N THR A 180 -19.60 7.48 10.82
CA THR A 180 -18.38 7.30 10.02
C THR A 180 -18.72 6.95 8.57
N ARG A 181 -18.32 7.81 7.64
CA ARG A 181 -18.44 7.62 6.18
C ARG A 181 -17.32 6.73 5.63
N LYS A 182 -16.09 6.99 6.06
CA LYS A 182 -14.87 6.24 5.68
C LYS A 182 -13.88 6.33 6.84
N GLN A 183 -13.08 5.28 7.03
CA GLN A 183 -11.95 5.26 7.96
C GLN A 183 -10.77 4.53 7.34
N MET A 184 -9.58 5.05 7.57
CA MET A 184 -8.27 4.49 7.20
C MET A 184 -7.33 4.59 8.41
N GLN A 185 -6.39 3.65 8.52
CA GLN A 185 -5.31 3.71 9.50
C GLN A 185 -3.98 3.85 8.76
N PHE A 186 -3.18 4.82 9.16
CA PHE A 186 -1.85 5.09 8.61
C PHE A 186 -0.74 4.86 9.64
N ASP A 187 0.41 4.44 9.16
CA ASP A 187 1.69 4.60 9.85
C ASP A 187 2.75 5.13 8.88
N GLN A 188 3.41 6.23 9.25
CA GLN A 188 4.46 6.89 8.45
C GLN A 188 4.10 7.10 6.96
N GLY A 189 2.86 7.50 6.72
CA GLY A 189 2.29 7.72 5.39
C GLY A 189 1.73 6.49 4.69
N GLN A 190 1.89 5.29 5.25
CA GLN A 190 1.49 4.02 4.63
C GLN A 190 0.21 3.47 5.28
N VAL A 191 -0.71 2.92 4.48
CA VAL A 191 -1.92 2.26 5.01
C VAL A 191 -1.53 0.94 5.68
N VAL A 192 -2.01 0.69 6.90
CA VAL A 192 -1.63 -0.50 7.70
C VAL A 192 -2.78 -1.48 7.98
N ASN A 193 -4.04 -1.04 7.88
CA ASN A 193 -5.24 -1.85 8.14
C ASN A 193 -6.26 -1.73 7.00
N ASP A 194 -7.25 -2.63 7.00
CA ASP A 194 -8.44 -2.58 6.14
C ASP A 194 -9.07 -1.18 6.09
N ILE A 195 -9.32 -0.71 4.87
CA ILE A 195 -10.06 0.52 4.63
C ILE A 195 -11.54 0.20 4.78
N VAL A 196 -12.22 0.85 5.72
CA VAL A 196 -13.66 0.65 5.95
C VAL A 196 -14.47 1.89 5.56
N GLY A 197 -15.74 1.69 5.23
CA GLY A 197 -16.66 2.79 4.96
C GLY A 197 -18.12 2.39 5.03
N ALA A 198 -18.98 3.40 5.04
CA ALA A 198 -20.42 3.23 5.16
C ALA A 198 -21.00 2.48 3.95
N SER A 199 -21.79 1.46 4.25
CA SER A 199 -22.73 0.84 3.33
C SER A 199 -24.02 1.67 3.26
N GLY A 200 -24.84 1.49 2.22
CA GLY A 200 -26.10 2.23 2.04
C GLY A 200 -27.17 2.01 3.12
N ASN A 201 -26.91 1.12 4.08
CA ASN A 201 -27.73 0.86 5.27
C ASN A 201 -27.12 1.39 6.59
N GLY A 202 -26.11 2.27 6.51
CA GLY A 202 -25.46 2.89 7.68
C GLY A 202 -24.45 2.01 8.43
N LYS A 203 -24.29 0.73 8.07
CA LYS A 203 -23.26 -0.14 8.66
C LYS A 203 -21.91 0.05 7.97
N LEU A 204 -20.81 -0.01 8.71
CA LEU A 204 -19.47 -0.08 8.13
C LEU A 204 -19.24 -1.43 7.44
N LYS A 205 -18.56 -1.40 6.30
CA LYS A 205 -18.04 -2.57 5.57
C LYS A 205 -16.58 -2.33 5.19
N VAL A 206 -15.82 -3.41 5.03
CA VAL A 206 -14.49 -3.37 4.38
C VAL A 206 -14.69 -2.98 2.91
N LEU A 207 -13.87 -2.03 2.46
CA LEU A 207 -13.79 -1.55 1.07
C LEU A 207 -12.57 -2.16 0.36
N SER A 208 -11.42 -2.13 1.03
CA SER A 208 -10.16 -2.79 0.63
C SER A 208 -9.53 -3.46 1.84
N ARG A 209 -8.97 -4.65 1.66
CA ARG A 209 -8.27 -5.40 2.70
C ARG A 209 -6.76 -5.20 2.58
N TYR A 210 -6.06 -5.07 3.72
CA TYR A 210 -4.62 -4.92 3.76
C TYR A 210 -3.98 -5.97 4.68
N ILE A 211 -2.85 -6.54 4.25
CA ILE A 211 -2.00 -7.43 5.06
C ILE A 211 -0.57 -6.93 4.93
N ASP A 212 0.08 -6.60 6.04
CA ASP A 212 1.44 -6.03 6.11
C ASP A 212 1.65 -4.82 5.16
N GLY A 213 0.64 -3.97 5.02
CA GLY A 213 0.67 -2.79 4.14
C GLY A 213 0.59 -3.10 2.65
N ARG A 214 0.19 -4.32 2.26
CA ARG A 214 -0.09 -4.73 0.89
C ARG A 214 -1.59 -4.94 0.71
N GLU A 215 -2.16 -4.41 -0.37
CA GLU A 215 -3.57 -4.60 -0.67
C GLU A 215 -3.83 -6.05 -1.14
N LEU A 216 -4.83 -6.70 -0.52
CA LEU A 216 -5.31 -8.01 -0.92
C LEU A 216 -6.49 -7.83 -1.90
N VAL A 217 -6.28 -8.26 -3.14
CA VAL A 217 -7.23 -8.08 -4.24
C VAL A 217 -7.70 -9.45 -4.74
N ARG A 218 -9.01 -9.66 -4.89
CA ARG A 218 -9.52 -10.85 -5.58
C ARG A 218 -9.25 -10.75 -7.07
N GLU A 219 -8.53 -11.73 -7.60
CA GLU A 219 -8.14 -11.82 -9.00
C GLU A 219 -8.95 -12.92 -9.69
N VAL A 220 -9.39 -12.67 -10.93
CA VAL A 220 -10.15 -13.62 -11.75
C VAL A 220 -9.71 -13.51 -13.21
N SER A 221 -9.58 -14.65 -13.88
CA SER A 221 -9.35 -14.71 -15.32
C SER A 221 -10.35 -15.64 -16.01
N TRP A 222 -10.50 -15.46 -17.32
CA TRP A 222 -11.44 -16.19 -18.17
C TRP A 222 -10.75 -16.58 -19.48
N TYR A 223 -10.95 -17.82 -19.90
CA TYR A 223 -10.55 -18.26 -21.24
C TYR A 223 -11.24 -17.40 -22.30
N THR A 224 -10.44 -16.87 -23.24
CA THR A 224 -10.89 -15.99 -24.32
C THR A 224 -11.98 -16.64 -25.17
N ARG A 225 -11.86 -17.96 -25.40
CA ARG A 225 -12.84 -18.79 -26.06
C ARG A 225 -13.93 -19.24 -25.07
N GLY A 226 -15.17 -18.87 -25.34
CA GLY A 226 -16.33 -19.36 -24.59
C GLY A 226 -16.57 -18.73 -23.21
N ARG A 227 -15.73 -17.79 -22.75
CA ARG A 227 -15.88 -17.07 -21.47
C ARG A 227 -16.05 -18.00 -20.25
N LYS A 228 -15.31 -19.10 -20.21
CA LYS A 228 -15.22 -19.97 -19.03
C LYS A 228 -14.14 -19.45 -18.10
N MET A 229 -14.33 -19.62 -16.80
CA MET A 229 -13.34 -19.20 -15.81
C MET A 229 -12.04 -19.97 -16.03
N GLN A 230 -10.90 -19.29 -15.93
CA GLN A 230 -9.57 -19.88 -15.99
C GLN A 230 -9.02 -20.04 -14.57
N PHE A 231 -9.12 -18.98 -13.76
CA PHE A 231 -8.78 -19.03 -12.34
C PHE A 231 -9.55 -17.98 -11.51
N GLU A 232 -9.59 -18.20 -10.20
CA GLU A 232 -9.94 -17.22 -9.16
C GLU A 232 -9.02 -17.41 -7.95
N GLY A 233 -8.73 -16.32 -7.23
CA GLY A 233 -8.04 -16.36 -5.95
C GLY A 233 -7.81 -14.96 -5.38
N GLU A 234 -7.06 -14.86 -4.28
CA GLU A 234 -6.64 -13.57 -3.71
C GLU A 234 -5.14 -13.32 -3.96
N THR A 235 -4.79 -12.10 -4.34
CA THR A 235 -3.40 -11.68 -4.62
C THR A 235 -3.04 -10.53 -3.69
N LEU A 236 -1.94 -10.67 -2.96
CA LEU A 236 -1.28 -9.54 -2.31
C LEU A 236 -0.52 -8.75 -3.37
N LYS A 237 -0.98 -7.56 -3.73
CA LYS A 237 -0.27 -6.68 -4.66
C LYS A 237 1.05 -6.18 -4.04
N PRO A 238 2.00 -5.65 -4.84
CA PRO A 238 3.19 -5.00 -4.30
C PRO A 238 2.83 -3.91 -3.29
N ARG A 239 3.68 -3.68 -2.30
CA ARG A 239 3.48 -2.57 -1.35
C ARG A 239 3.63 -1.25 -2.09
N GLU A 240 2.58 -0.44 -2.13
CA GLU A 240 2.67 0.91 -2.65
C GLU A 240 3.31 1.82 -1.62
N VAL A 241 4.50 2.35 -1.93
CA VAL A 241 5.10 3.41 -1.12
C VAL A 241 4.54 4.73 -1.62
N THR A 242 3.79 5.41 -0.77
CA THR A 242 3.08 6.64 -1.12
C THR A 242 3.74 7.87 -0.49
N LYS A 243 3.76 8.97 -1.27
CA LYS A 243 4.06 10.34 -0.81
C LYS A 243 2.77 11.14 -0.80
N HIS A 244 2.62 11.99 0.22
CA HIS A 244 1.50 12.89 0.37
C HIS A 244 2.01 14.32 0.33
N ASP A 245 1.62 15.06 -0.71
CA ASP A 245 1.88 16.49 -0.83
C ASP A 245 0.66 17.25 -0.31
N ILE A 246 0.85 17.94 0.82
CA ILE A 246 -0.22 18.49 1.63
C ILE A 246 -0.08 20.00 1.70
N ASP A 247 -1.12 20.71 1.27
CA ASP A 247 -1.31 22.12 1.57
C ASP A 247 -2.49 22.23 2.56
N TRP A 248 -2.17 22.56 3.82
CA TRP A 248 -3.18 22.82 4.84
C TRP A 248 -3.84 24.20 4.63
N TRP A 249 -3.05 25.19 4.20
CA TRP A 249 -3.61 26.33 3.49
C TRP A 249 -4.17 25.81 2.16
N ASN A 250 -5.12 26.48 1.51
CA ASN A 250 -5.81 25.96 0.31
C ASN A 250 -6.58 24.61 0.50
N GLY A 251 -6.32 23.82 1.55
CA GLY A 251 -6.95 22.54 1.82
C GLY A 251 -6.82 21.57 0.63
N SER A 252 -5.59 21.17 0.30
CA SER A 252 -5.30 20.15 -0.70
C SER A 252 -4.42 19.03 -0.14
N VAL A 253 -4.68 17.80 -0.58
CA VAL A 253 -3.85 16.62 -0.31
C VAL A 253 -3.74 15.83 -1.60
N GLN A 254 -2.53 15.73 -2.13
CA GLN A 254 -2.22 14.96 -3.34
C GLN A 254 -1.43 13.72 -2.93
N GLN A 255 -1.96 12.53 -3.26
CA GLN A 255 -1.32 11.26 -2.99
C GLN A 255 -0.65 10.74 -4.27
N HIS A 256 0.62 10.37 -4.17
CA HIS A 256 1.42 9.85 -5.28
C HIS A 256 2.07 8.53 -4.87
N VAL A 257 1.86 7.47 -5.64
CA VAL A 257 2.68 6.25 -5.54
C VAL A 257 4.06 6.59 -6.09
N VAL A 258 5.10 6.53 -5.26
CA VAL A 258 6.49 6.84 -5.67
C VAL A 258 7.28 5.61 -6.07
N LYS A 259 6.91 4.43 -5.56
CA LYS A 259 7.41 3.12 -5.99
C LYS A 259 6.49 1.99 -5.52
N HIS A 260 6.62 0.84 -6.16
CA HIS A 260 6.10 -0.43 -5.67
C HIS A 260 7.27 -1.24 -5.07
N GLU A 261 7.05 -1.87 -3.92
CA GLU A 261 8.02 -2.75 -3.26
C GLU A 261 7.53 -4.20 -3.22
N GLY A 262 8.40 -5.12 -3.63
CA GLY A 262 8.05 -6.54 -3.80
C GLY A 262 7.26 -6.83 -5.06
N ASN A 263 6.77 -8.06 -5.18
CA ASN A 263 5.99 -8.56 -6.30
C ASN A 263 4.52 -8.75 -5.91
N SER A 264 3.66 -9.08 -6.89
CA SER A 264 2.36 -9.68 -6.62
C SER A 264 2.56 -11.12 -6.14
N ASP A 265 1.95 -11.50 -5.02
CA ASP A 265 2.03 -12.86 -4.47
C ASP A 265 0.64 -13.46 -4.28
N ARG A 266 0.45 -14.73 -4.66
CA ARG A 266 -0.78 -15.49 -4.38
C ARG A 266 -0.96 -15.64 -2.85
N HIS A 267 -2.18 -15.46 -2.36
CA HIS A 267 -2.55 -15.60 -0.95
C HIS A 267 -3.96 -16.20 -0.81
N GLY A 268 -4.23 -16.92 0.27
CA GLY A 268 -5.51 -17.57 0.49
C GLY A 268 -5.81 -18.69 -0.52
N GLU A 269 -7.08 -19.08 -0.61
CA GLU A 269 -7.56 -20.12 -1.53
C GLU A 269 -7.47 -19.66 -3.00
N TRP A 270 -6.95 -20.54 -3.85
CA TRP A 270 -6.91 -20.39 -5.30
C TRP A 270 -7.55 -21.59 -5.98
N ARG A 271 -8.19 -21.33 -7.12
CA ARG A 271 -8.77 -22.34 -8.00
C ARG A 271 -8.43 -22.05 -9.44
N PHE A 272 -8.19 -23.11 -10.18
CA PHE A 272 -7.93 -23.11 -11.61
C PHE A 272 -8.89 -24.10 -12.28
N TRP A 273 -9.31 -23.82 -13.50
CA TRP A 273 -10.19 -24.66 -14.30
C TRP A 273 -9.54 -25.02 -15.62
N HIS A 274 -9.94 -26.14 -16.20
CA HIS A 274 -9.62 -26.51 -17.58
C HIS A 274 -10.51 -25.72 -18.56
N GLU A 275 -10.13 -25.58 -19.85
CA GLU A 275 -10.97 -24.91 -20.87
C GLU A 275 -12.34 -25.61 -21.04
N ASN A 276 -12.45 -26.88 -20.67
CA ASN A 276 -13.74 -27.58 -20.66
C ASN A 276 -14.69 -27.10 -19.52
N GLY A 277 -14.19 -26.36 -18.53
CA GLY A 277 -14.95 -25.77 -17.41
C GLY A 277 -14.99 -26.62 -16.14
N LYS A 278 -14.30 -27.77 -16.11
CA LYS A 278 -14.07 -28.56 -14.89
C LYS A 278 -12.89 -27.99 -14.11
N LEU A 279 -12.86 -28.22 -12.81
CA LEU A 279 -11.75 -27.82 -11.94
C LEU A 279 -10.45 -28.50 -12.42
N LYS A 280 -9.34 -27.79 -12.41
CA LYS A 280 -7.97 -28.22 -12.78
C LYS A 280 -7.12 -28.38 -11.53
N MET A 281 -7.18 -27.39 -10.63
CA MET A 281 -6.46 -27.36 -9.36
C MET A 281 -7.19 -26.50 -8.34
N GLN A 282 -7.07 -26.84 -7.07
CA GLN A 282 -7.43 -26.01 -5.92
C GLN A 282 -6.35 -26.19 -4.85
N GLY A 283 -6.01 -25.09 -4.16
CA GLY A 283 -5.17 -25.10 -2.97
C GLY A 283 -4.94 -23.71 -2.43
N SER A 284 -4.37 -23.61 -1.22
CA SER A 284 -4.09 -22.35 -0.56
C SER A 284 -2.64 -21.88 -0.74
N TYR A 285 -2.44 -20.58 -0.84
CA TYR A 285 -1.12 -19.94 -0.90
C TYR A 285 -0.91 -19.01 0.31
N ASN A 286 0.33 -18.90 0.76
CA ASN A 286 0.75 -17.90 1.72
C ASN A 286 1.95 -17.13 1.17
N ARG A 287 1.72 -15.92 0.63
CA ARG A 287 2.76 -15.04 0.07
C ARG A 287 3.57 -15.76 -1.02
N GLY A 288 2.85 -16.33 -1.98
CA GLY A 288 3.41 -17.00 -3.16
C GLY A 288 3.82 -18.46 -2.94
N GLN A 289 3.92 -18.92 -1.68
CA GLN A 289 4.25 -20.31 -1.35
C GLN A 289 2.99 -21.15 -1.18
N GLU A 290 2.98 -22.38 -1.71
CA GLU A 290 1.92 -23.36 -1.45
C GLU A 290 1.84 -23.69 0.04
N ASN A 291 0.63 -23.66 0.61
CA ASN A 291 0.42 -23.87 2.03
C ASN A 291 -0.99 -24.40 2.35
N GLY A 292 -1.08 -25.62 2.87
CA GLY A 292 -2.33 -26.34 3.09
C GLY A 292 -2.55 -27.46 2.06
N HIS A 293 -3.76 -27.99 2.01
CA HIS A 293 -4.12 -29.07 1.09
C HIS A 293 -4.22 -28.58 -0.35
N PHE A 294 -3.68 -29.36 -1.29
CA PHE A 294 -3.87 -29.16 -2.72
C PHE A 294 -4.49 -30.40 -3.35
N THR A 295 -5.35 -30.17 -4.33
CA THR A 295 -5.94 -31.20 -5.17
C THR A 295 -5.86 -30.76 -6.63
N TRP A 296 -5.56 -31.71 -7.52
CA TRP A 296 -5.56 -31.52 -8.97
C TRP A 296 -6.51 -32.54 -9.60
N TRP A 297 -7.05 -32.20 -10.76
CA TRP A 297 -7.97 -33.04 -11.51
C TRP A 297 -7.56 -33.15 -12.97
N HIS A 298 -7.77 -34.33 -13.55
CA HIS A 298 -7.65 -34.57 -14.98
C HIS A 298 -8.76 -33.82 -15.74
N GLU A 299 -8.60 -33.62 -17.04
CA GLU A 299 -9.62 -32.94 -17.86
C GLU A 299 -11.00 -33.61 -17.80
N ASN A 300 -11.06 -34.92 -17.56
CA ASN A 300 -12.33 -35.63 -17.40
C ASN A 300 -13.01 -35.35 -16.05
N GLY A 301 -12.35 -34.70 -15.10
CA GLY A 301 -12.86 -34.37 -13.77
C GLY A 301 -12.55 -35.39 -12.68
N GLU A 302 -11.87 -36.49 -13.01
CA GLU A 302 -11.32 -37.40 -11.99
C GLU A 302 -10.12 -36.76 -11.29
N LYS A 303 -9.87 -37.12 -10.02
CA LYS A 303 -8.67 -36.65 -9.31
C LYS A 303 -7.41 -37.08 -10.06
N ALA A 304 -6.41 -36.22 -10.10
CA ALA A 304 -5.08 -36.49 -10.67
C ALA A 304 -4.03 -36.66 -9.57
N SER A 305 -4.06 -35.79 -8.57
CA SER A 305 -3.20 -35.85 -7.38
C SER A 305 -3.82 -35.08 -6.22
N GLU A 306 -3.40 -35.41 -5.00
CA GLU A 306 -3.64 -34.58 -3.81
C GLU A 306 -2.60 -34.83 -2.72
N GLY A 307 -2.49 -33.86 -1.82
CA GLY A 307 -1.60 -33.89 -0.66
C GLY A 307 -1.36 -32.49 -0.10
N ASP A 308 -0.65 -32.40 1.03
CA ASP A 308 -0.43 -31.14 1.72
C ASP A 308 0.91 -30.49 1.32
N TYR A 309 0.94 -29.15 1.37
CA TYR A 309 2.14 -28.33 1.33
C TYR A 309 2.32 -27.54 2.62
N VAL A 310 3.58 -27.34 3.03
CA VAL A 310 3.98 -26.39 4.06
C VAL A 310 5.12 -25.53 3.51
N ALA A 311 4.89 -24.22 3.39
CA ALA A 311 5.88 -23.26 2.86
C ALA A 311 6.52 -23.70 1.52
N GLY A 312 5.70 -24.15 0.57
CA GLY A 312 6.11 -24.61 -0.76
C GLY A 312 6.72 -26.01 -0.82
N LYS A 313 6.74 -26.77 0.29
CA LYS A 313 7.29 -28.14 0.35
C LYS A 313 6.20 -29.18 0.60
N MET A 314 6.22 -30.26 -0.16
CA MET A 314 5.28 -31.38 -0.01
C MET A 314 5.44 -32.00 1.39
N GLN A 315 4.33 -32.29 2.04
CA GLN A 315 4.28 -32.77 3.42
C GLN A 315 3.10 -33.75 3.59
N GLY A 316 3.26 -34.76 4.46
CA GLY A 316 2.21 -35.73 4.77
C GLY A 316 1.93 -36.74 3.66
N GLU A 317 0.74 -37.36 3.69
CA GLU A 317 0.35 -38.33 2.66
C GLU A 317 0.11 -37.62 1.33
N TRP A 318 0.71 -38.17 0.28
CA TRP A 318 0.40 -37.81 -1.09
C TRP A 318 -0.16 -39.01 -1.82
N SER A 319 -1.07 -38.72 -2.75
CA SER A 319 -1.68 -39.71 -3.64
C SER A 319 -1.81 -39.16 -5.04
N THR A 320 -1.64 -40.04 -6.03
CA THR A 320 -1.90 -39.72 -7.45
C THR A 320 -2.71 -40.81 -8.11
N TRP A 321 -3.39 -40.46 -9.20
CA TRP A 321 -4.31 -41.32 -9.94
C TRP A 321 -4.12 -41.20 -11.45
N TYR A 322 -4.40 -42.28 -12.16
CA TYR A 322 -4.54 -42.30 -13.60
C TYR A 322 -5.83 -41.61 -14.04
N ALA A 323 -5.94 -41.25 -15.32
CA ALA A 323 -7.14 -40.59 -15.84
C ALA A 323 -8.38 -41.49 -15.78
N ASN A 324 -8.22 -42.81 -15.71
CA ASN A 324 -9.32 -43.76 -15.48
C ASN A 324 -9.82 -43.81 -14.02
N GLY A 325 -9.21 -43.06 -13.09
CA GLY A 325 -9.51 -43.04 -11.66
C GLY A 325 -8.76 -44.08 -10.81
N GLU A 326 -7.97 -44.97 -11.42
CA GLU A 326 -7.17 -45.96 -10.69
C GLU A 326 -5.99 -45.31 -9.97
N ARG A 327 -5.65 -45.78 -8.76
CA ARG A 327 -4.55 -45.21 -7.96
C ARG A 327 -3.21 -45.48 -8.67
N LYS A 328 -2.41 -44.44 -8.87
CA LYS A 328 -1.14 -44.47 -9.58
C LYS A 328 0.05 -44.54 -8.62
N SER A 329 0.04 -43.72 -7.58
CA SER A 329 1.02 -43.78 -6.49
C SER A 329 0.48 -43.25 -5.17
N SER A 330 1.14 -43.61 -4.07
CA SER A 330 0.98 -43.00 -2.76
C SER A 330 2.19 -43.26 -1.86
N GLY A 331 2.48 -42.31 -0.96
CA GLY A 331 3.49 -42.43 0.08
C GLY A 331 3.53 -41.15 0.91
N GLN A 332 4.48 -41.06 1.84
CA GLN A 332 4.67 -39.86 2.67
C GLN A 332 5.73 -38.92 2.08
N TYR A 333 5.54 -37.63 2.28
CA TYR A 333 6.59 -36.61 2.13
C TYR A 333 6.90 -35.94 3.47
N VAL A 334 8.17 -35.65 3.68
CA VAL A 334 8.66 -34.80 4.76
C VAL A 334 9.58 -33.73 4.16
N ASN A 335 9.24 -32.46 4.32
CA ASN A 335 10.01 -31.33 3.76
C ASN A 335 10.31 -31.44 2.24
N GLY A 336 9.39 -32.01 1.45
CA GLY A 336 9.55 -32.22 0.01
C GLY A 336 10.37 -33.46 -0.38
N GLN A 337 10.78 -34.30 0.57
CA GLN A 337 11.49 -35.56 0.32
C GLN A 337 10.58 -36.75 0.61
N ARG A 338 10.67 -37.82 -0.20
CA ARG A 338 9.93 -39.07 0.06
C ARG A 338 10.41 -39.70 1.37
N GLU A 339 9.47 -40.13 2.19
CA GLU A 339 9.71 -40.82 3.45
C GLU A 339 8.78 -42.05 3.56
N ASP A 340 9.19 -43.05 4.35
CA ASP A 340 8.44 -44.27 4.64
C ASP A 340 8.03 -45.07 3.37
N LEU A 341 7.07 -45.98 3.49
CA LEU A 341 6.59 -46.83 2.41
C LEU A 341 5.92 -46.02 1.30
N TRP A 342 6.50 -46.17 0.10
CA TRP A 342 5.91 -45.75 -1.16
C TRP A 342 5.37 -46.94 -1.94
N MET A 343 4.17 -46.77 -2.48
CA MET A 343 3.47 -47.73 -3.33
C MET A 343 3.08 -47.07 -4.64
N CYS A 344 3.36 -47.75 -5.75
CA CYS A 344 2.92 -47.39 -7.09
C CYS A 344 2.26 -48.60 -7.76
N TRP A 345 1.29 -48.32 -8.63
CA TRP A 345 0.57 -49.31 -9.41
C TRP A 345 0.69 -48.99 -10.90
N HIS A 346 0.37 -49.97 -11.74
CA HIS A 346 0.13 -49.79 -13.17
C HIS A 346 -1.33 -49.35 -13.41
N GLU A 347 -1.65 -48.89 -14.61
CA GLU A 347 -3.00 -48.38 -14.96
C GLU A 347 -4.10 -49.47 -14.89
N ASN A 348 -3.71 -50.75 -14.88
CA ASN A 348 -4.58 -51.91 -14.66
C ASN A 348 -4.75 -52.29 -13.18
N GLY A 349 -4.26 -51.46 -12.24
CA GLY A 349 -4.33 -51.69 -10.79
C GLY A 349 -3.31 -52.69 -10.22
N MET A 350 -2.50 -53.35 -11.07
CA MET A 350 -1.45 -54.25 -10.57
C MET A 350 -0.33 -53.46 -9.86
N PRO A 351 0.25 -53.98 -8.76
CA PRO A 351 1.42 -53.36 -8.14
C PRO A 351 2.56 -53.17 -9.14
N LYS A 352 3.23 -52.02 -9.08
CA LYS A 352 4.35 -51.63 -9.94
C LYS A 352 5.65 -51.48 -9.14
N LEU A 353 5.58 -50.78 -8.02
CA LEU A 353 6.71 -50.54 -7.11
C LEU A 353 6.20 -50.47 -5.67
N HIS A 354 6.86 -51.18 -4.75
CA HIS A 354 6.80 -50.92 -3.32
C HIS A 354 8.25 -50.65 -2.88
N ALA A 355 8.53 -49.56 -2.18
CA ALA A 355 9.86 -49.27 -1.64
C ALA A 355 9.77 -48.36 -0.42
N THR A 356 10.57 -48.59 0.61
CA THR A 356 10.68 -47.65 1.73
C THR A 356 11.71 -46.58 1.38
N TYR A 357 11.40 -45.32 1.69
CA TYR A 357 12.31 -44.18 1.49
C TYR A 357 12.73 -43.57 2.83
N ALA A 358 13.97 -43.12 2.93
CA ALA A 358 14.46 -42.30 4.03
C ALA A 358 15.13 -41.04 3.47
N ARG A 359 14.57 -39.85 3.74
CA ARG A 359 15.04 -38.56 3.22
C ARG A 359 15.23 -38.54 1.69
N GLY A 360 14.29 -39.14 0.98
CA GLY A 360 14.28 -39.24 -0.48
C GLY A 360 15.12 -40.36 -1.08
N ILE A 361 15.82 -41.17 -0.27
CA ILE A 361 16.66 -42.28 -0.75
C ILE A 361 15.91 -43.61 -0.53
N ALA A 362 15.76 -44.40 -1.59
CA ALA A 362 15.17 -45.74 -1.54
C ALA A 362 16.06 -46.72 -0.76
N LEU A 363 15.45 -47.52 0.12
CA LEU A 363 16.09 -48.59 0.88
C LEU A 363 16.14 -49.91 0.09
N ASP A 364 16.87 -50.89 0.62
CA ASP A 364 17.12 -52.20 0.00
C ASP A 364 15.91 -53.16 0.03
N ASP A 365 14.76 -52.72 0.56
CA ASP A 365 13.50 -53.45 0.56
C ASP A 365 12.68 -53.31 -0.74
N ALA A 366 13.19 -52.52 -1.70
CA ALA A 366 12.53 -52.17 -2.94
C ALA A 366 12.09 -53.38 -3.79
N ARG A 367 10.86 -53.30 -4.29
CA ARG A 367 10.08 -54.42 -4.85
C ARG A 367 9.37 -53.93 -6.10
N LYS A 368 9.83 -54.37 -7.28
CA LYS A 368 9.26 -53.97 -8.59
C LYS A 368 8.53 -55.13 -9.28
N TRP A 369 7.57 -54.80 -10.13
CA TRP A 369 6.76 -55.74 -10.92
C TRP A 369 6.44 -55.19 -12.32
N ASP A 370 6.26 -56.08 -13.29
CA ASP A 370 5.70 -55.75 -14.62
C ASP A 370 4.16 -55.65 -14.60
N GLU A 371 3.55 -55.24 -15.72
CA GLU A 371 2.10 -55.10 -15.88
C GLU A 371 1.33 -56.43 -15.71
N ASN A 372 2.02 -57.57 -15.81
CA ASN A 372 1.47 -58.91 -15.61
C ASN A 372 1.66 -59.41 -14.17
N GLY A 373 2.14 -58.56 -13.25
CA GLY A 373 2.39 -58.91 -11.86
C GLY A 373 3.62 -59.80 -11.64
N ARG A 374 4.53 -59.93 -12.62
CA ARG A 374 5.78 -60.70 -12.48
C ARG A 374 6.86 -59.84 -11.84
N ARG A 375 7.65 -60.44 -10.95
CA ARG A 375 8.82 -59.78 -10.34
C ARG A 375 9.85 -59.42 -11.40
N VAL A 376 10.32 -58.17 -11.36
CA VAL A 376 11.44 -57.68 -12.16
C VAL A 376 12.48 -57.02 -11.25
N PRO A 377 13.77 -56.96 -11.65
CA PRO A 377 14.80 -56.29 -10.85
C PRO A 377 14.44 -54.83 -10.53
N ALA A 378 14.66 -54.43 -9.29
CA ALA A 378 14.61 -53.04 -8.84
C ALA A 378 16.05 -52.51 -8.80
N ASP A 379 16.39 -51.58 -9.69
CA ASP A 379 17.66 -50.86 -9.62
C ASP A 379 17.49 -49.63 -8.71
N LEU A 380 18.15 -49.67 -7.54
CA LEU A 380 18.05 -48.61 -6.53
C LEU A 380 18.55 -47.25 -7.04
N ALA A 381 19.48 -47.21 -8.01
CA ALA A 381 19.91 -45.94 -8.59
C ALA A 381 18.73 -45.26 -9.30
N SER A 382 18.06 -46.01 -10.20
CA SER A 382 16.88 -45.55 -10.95
C SER A 382 15.66 -45.18 -10.09
N LEU A 383 15.64 -45.53 -8.80
CA LEU A 383 14.54 -45.22 -7.87
C LEU A 383 14.74 -43.90 -7.10
N ASN A 384 15.95 -43.33 -7.17
CA ASN A 384 16.33 -42.06 -6.55
C ASN A 384 16.32 -40.89 -7.56
N ASP A 385 16.32 -41.20 -8.86
CA ASP A 385 16.25 -40.20 -9.93
C ASP A 385 14.87 -39.54 -9.99
N ALA A 386 14.81 -38.25 -9.70
CA ALA A 386 13.58 -37.44 -9.74
C ALA A 386 12.92 -37.38 -11.14
N GLU A 387 13.65 -37.69 -12.21
CA GLU A 387 13.14 -37.74 -13.58
C GLU A 387 12.31 -39.01 -13.89
N THR A 388 12.39 -40.07 -13.06
CA THR A 388 11.50 -41.24 -13.23
C THR A 388 10.09 -41.02 -12.69
N ASP A 389 9.83 -39.81 -12.17
CA ASP A 389 8.64 -39.47 -11.42
C ASP A 389 7.66 -38.62 -12.24
N ASN A 390 6.68 -39.28 -12.87
CA ASN A 390 5.56 -38.60 -13.51
C ASN A 390 4.74 -37.70 -12.57
N THR A 391 4.88 -37.81 -11.24
CA THR A 391 4.28 -36.83 -10.32
C THR A 391 5.04 -35.50 -10.38
N SER A 392 6.38 -35.55 -10.43
CA SER A 392 7.21 -34.38 -10.74
C SER A 392 6.90 -33.86 -12.14
N GLU A 393 6.79 -34.69 -13.19
CA GLU A 393 6.41 -34.16 -14.51
C GLU A 393 5.01 -33.52 -14.51
N THR A 394 3.99 -34.13 -13.90
CA THR A 394 2.62 -33.60 -13.92
C THR A 394 2.53 -32.30 -13.13
N ILE A 395 3.19 -32.23 -11.97
CA ILE A 395 3.28 -31.02 -11.15
C ILE A 395 4.11 -29.94 -11.87
N GLN A 396 5.28 -30.27 -12.44
CA GLN A 396 6.13 -29.32 -13.16
C GLN A 396 5.51 -28.83 -14.47
N ILE A 397 4.80 -29.67 -15.22
CA ILE A 397 4.00 -29.27 -16.39
C ILE A 397 2.87 -28.34 -15.95
N SER A 398 2.18 -28.64 -14.84
CA SER A 398 1.16 -27.72 -14.31
C SER A 398 1.75 -26.37 -13.89
N LYS A 399 2.89 -26.34 -13.18
CA LYS A 399 3.60 -25.13 -12.77
C LYS A 399 4.11 -24.32 -13.96
N LYS A 400 4.73 -24.97 -14.95
CA LYS A 400 5.25 -24.34 -16.16
C LYS A 400 4.14 -23.77 -17.04
N ASN A 401 3.02 -24.48 -17.17
CA ASN A 401 1.86 -23.98 -17.89
C ASN A 401 1.27 -22.75 -17.17
N ASP A 402 1.11 -22.80 -15.85
CA ASP A 402 0.67 -21.65 -15.05
C ASP A 402 1.61 -20.44 -15.22
N GLU A 403 2.95 -20.62 -15.16
CA GLU A 403 3.93 -19.55 -15.39
C GLU A 403 3.86 -18.97 -16.82
N THR A 404 3.66 -19.81 -17.85
CA THR A 404 3.52 -19.33 -19.23
C THR A 404 2.20 -18.62 -19.50
N GLU A 405 1.10 -19.03 -18.86
CA GLU A 405 -0.18 -18.32 -18.92
C GLU A 405 -0.11 -16.97 -18.17
N GLU A 406 0.66 -16.89 -17.07
CA GLU A 406 0.91 -15.64 -16.35
C GLU A 406 1.73 -14.63 -17.18
N ALA A 407 2.67 -15.10 -18.03
CA ALA A 407 3.41 -14.25 -18.94
C ALA A 407 2.54 -13.64 -20.06
N VAL A 408 1.52 -14.37 -20.53
CA VAL A 408 0.57 -13.90 -21.56
C VAL A 408 -0.45 -12.91 -20.99
N SER A 409 -0.82 -13.02 -19.71
CA SER A 409 -1.72 -12.07 -19.04
C SER A 409 -1.07 -10.74 -18.61
N ARG A 410 0.25 -10.60 -18.76
CA ARG A 410 1.03 -9.40 -18.40
C ARG A 410 1.42 -8.51 -19.60
N GLN A 411 0.83 -8.73 -20.79
CA GLN A 411 1.01 -7.92 -22.00
C GLN A 411 -0.22 -7.07 -22.35
#